data_AF-A0A558DEJ2-F1
#
_entry.id   AF-A0A558DEJ2-F1
#
_cell.length_a   1.000
_cell.length_b   1.000
_cell.length_c   1.000
_cell.angle_alpha   90.00
_cell.angle_beta   90.00
_cell.angle_gamma   90.00
#
_symmetry.space_group_name_H-M   'P 1'
#
loop_
_entity.id
_entity.type
_entity.pdbx_description
1 polymer ?
#
loop_
_entity_poly.entity_id
_entity_poly.type
_entity_poly.pdbx_seq_one_letter_code
_entity_poly.pdbx_strand_id
1 'polypeptide(L)'
;MEPAALSRRSFLRGRIRTVNPAQRPPWALDEAAFTERCTRCDACIKACPTGILIHADGAYPAVDFSHGECTFCGECVSRCEPAALQRAAEDAPAWRLQAHIGDTCLAMSGVECRVCGEACPAGAIRFRPRLGGVALPALTLESCNGCGACFAPCPVRAITVKAGEMDMAIKEST
;
A
#
# COMPACT_ATOMS: atom_id res chain seq x y z
N MET A 1 22.46 -15.76 -0.12
CA MET A 1 23.47 -14.69 -0.18
C MET A 1 23.02 -13.61 0.80
N GLU A 2 23.05 -13.96 2.08
CA GLU A 2 24.13 -13.66 3.05
C GLU A 2 24.05 -12.20 3.52
N PRO A 3 23.43 -11.95 4.70
CA PRO A 3 23.21 -10.60 5.20
C PRO A 3 24.53 -10.01 5.70
N ALA A 4 24.91 -8.86 5.15
CA ALA A 4 26.12 -8.16 5.57
C ALA A 4 26.05 -7.82 7.07
N ALA A 5 26.92 -8.45 7.86
CA ALA A 5 27.03 -8.24 9.29
C ALA A 5 27.37 -6.77 9.62
N LEU A 6 26.59 -6.21 10.55
CA LEU A 6 26.74 -4.85 11.05
C LEU A 6 28.11 -4.66 11.72
N SER A 7 29.06 -4.06 11.01
CA SER A 7 30.36 -3.67 11.59
C SER A 7 30.20 -2.48 12.53
N ARG A 8 30.94 -2.45 13.65
CA ARG A 8 31.07 -1.30 14.57
C ARG A 8 31.42 0.02 13.87
N ARG A 9 32.09 -0.05 12.71
CA ARG A 9 32.39 1.12 11.85
C ARG A 9 31.15 1.73 11.18
N SER A 10 30.03 1.00 11.11
CA SER A 10 28.76 1.44 10.52
C SER A 10 28.00 2.42 11.41
N PHE A 11 28.19 2.31 12.73
CA PHE A 11 27.47 3.10 13.72
C PHE A 11 28.05 4.52 13.81
N LEU A 12 29.39 4.65 13.76
CA LEU A 12 30.08 5.94 13.74
C LEU A 12 30.05 6.64 12.36
N ARG A 13 29.70 5.93 11.30
CA ARG A 13 29.48 6.50 9.95
C ARG A 13 28.01 6.72 9.64
N GLY A 14 27.11 6.57 10.62
CA GLY A 14 25.67 6.70 10.44
C GLY A 14 25.18 5.92 9.22
N ARG A 15 25.43 4.60 9.15
CA ARG A 15 24.88 3.77 8.07
C ARG A 15 23.35 3.88 8.10
N ILE A 16 22.88 4.74 7.21
CA ILE A 16 21.49 4.97 6.87
C ILE A 16 20.93 3.63 6.44
N ARG A 17 20.13 3.03 7.31
CA ARG A 17 19.24 1.95 6.92
C ARG A 17 18.23 2.60 5.99
N THR A 18 18.19 2.19 4.72
CA THR A 18 17.13 2.59 3.79
C THR A 18 15.82 1.97 4.29
N VAL A 19 15.15 2.68 5.19
CA VAL A 19 13.80 2.34 5.63
C VAL A 19 12.90 2.65 4.45
N ASN A 20 12.23 1.62 3.91
CA ASN A 20 11.17 1.86 2.94
C ASN A 20 10.09 2.70 3.65
N PRO A 21 9.77 3.92 3.18
CA PRO A 21 8.86 4.79 3.89
C PRO A 21 7.54 4.07 4.13
N ALA A 22 7.10 4.07 5.38
CA ALA A 22 5.84 3.47 5.77
C ALA A 22 4.70 4.12 4.97
N GLN A 23 3.73 3.31 4.52
CA GLN A 23 2.62 3.81 3.73
C GLN A 23 1.70 4.64 4.63
N ARG A 24 1.53 5.92 4.31
CA ARG A 24 0.70 6.82 5.12
C ARG A 24 -0.79 6.47 5.00
N PRO A 25 -1.62 6.84 6.01
CA PRO A 25 -3.07 6.70 5.94
C PRO A 25 -3.65 7.41 4.71
N PRO A 26 -4.90 7.09 4.31
CA PRO A 26 -5.52 7.72 3.17
C PRO A 26 -5.71 9.22 3.41
N TRP A 27 -5.54 9.99 2.34
CA TRP A 27 -5.57 11.45 2.30
C TRP A 27 -4.51 12.13 3.18
N ALA A 28 -3.41 11.44 3.50
CA ALA A 28 -2.27 12.09 4.12
C ALA A 28 -1.71 13.19 3.20
N LEU A 29 -1.28 14.28 3.83
CA LEU A 29 -0.44 15.28 3.16
C LEU A 29 0.87 14.64 2.67
N ASP A 30 1.64 15.39 1.88
CA ASP A 30 3.00 14.98 1.54
C ASP A 30 3.84 14.75 2.81
N GLU A 31 4.90 13.97 2.68
CA GLU A 31 5.67 13.46 3.82
C GLU A 31 6.19 14.56 4.76
N ALA A 32 6.60 15.72 4.22
CA ALA A 32 7.10 16.82 5.02
C ALA A 32 5.97 17.48 5.81
N ALA A 33 4.88 17.87 5.13
CA ALA A 33 3.73 18.50 5.77
C ALA A 33 2.99 17.56 6.74
N PHE A 34 2.92 16.26 6.41
CA PHE A 34 2.36 15.25 7.29
C PHE A 34 3.14 15.13 8.59
N THR A 35 4.47 15.04 8.50
CA THR A 35 5.35 14.87 9.67
C THR A 35 5.35 16.11 10.57
N GLU A 36 5.24 17.29 9.98
CA GLU A 36 5.13 18.57 10.69
C GLU A 36 3.80 18.70 11.45
N ARG A 37 2.68 18.29 10.83
CA ARG A 37 1.35 18.45 11.43
C ARG A 37 0.93 17.31 12.34
N CYS A 38 1.31 16.07 12.03
CA CYS A 38 0.82 14.91 12.76
C CYS A 38 1.35 14.90 14.21
N THR A 39 0.43 15.03 15.16
CA THR A 39 0.74 15.04 16.60
C THR A 39 0.89 13.65 17.22
N ARG A 40 0.68 12.58 16.44
CA ARG A 40 0.74 11.18 16.92
C ARG A 40 -0.24 10.90 18.07
N CYS A 41 -1.44 11.45 17.99
CA CYS A 41 -2.49 11.29 19.01
C CYS A 41 -3.29 9.98 18.92
N ASP A 42 -3.01 9.14 17.91
CA ASP A 42 -3.68 7.87 17.63
C ASP A 42 -5.18 7.93 17.32
N ALA A 43 -5.76 9.12 17.17
CA ALA A 43 -7.19 9.26 16.90
C ALA A 43 -7.61 8.56 15.58
N CYS A 44 -6.79 8.68 14.53
CA CYS A 44 -7.03 7.99 13.26
C CYS A 44 -6.92 6.47 13.37
N ILE A 45 -5.94 5.96 14.13
CA ILE A 45 -5.72 4.53 14.37
C ILE A 45 -6.93 3.92 15.09
N LYS A 46 -7.35 4.53 16.21
CA LYS A 46 -8.46 4.05 17.03
C LYS A 46 -9.80 4.08 16.30
N ALA A 47 -9.97 5.01 15.37
CA ALA A 47 -11.21 5.18 14.65
C ALA A 47 -11.30 4.34 13.37
N CYS A 48 -10.20 3.70 12.93
CA CYS A 48 -10.21 2.87 11.73
C CYS A 48 -11.04 1.59 11.96
N PRO A 49 -12.20 1.41 11.29
CA PRO A 49 -13.08 0.27 11.56
C PRO A 49 -12.50 -1.06 11.07
N THR A 50 -11.60 -1.02 10.08
CA THR A 50 -10.95 -2.23 9.53
C THR A 50 -9.63 -2.56 10.22
N GLY A 51 -9.14 -1.71 11.12
CA GLY A 51 -7.91 -1.97 11.89
C GLY A 51 -6.62 -1.97 11.07
N ILE A 52 -6.63 -1.43 9.83
CA ILE A 52 -5.43 -1.40 8.97
C ILE A 52 -4.41 -0.33 9.34
N LEU A 53 -4.79 0.63 10.20
CA LEU A 53 -3.88 1.70 10.62
C LEU A 53 -3.11 1.25 11.85
N ILE A 54 -1.79 1.22 11.75
CA ILE A 54 -0.85 0.79 12.79
C ILE A 54 0.17 1.88 13.08
N HIS A 55 0.92 1.72 14.17
CA HIS A 55 2.11 2.53 14.44
C HIS A 55 3.30 2.03 13.61
N ALA A 56 3.91 2.93 12.84
CA ALA A 56 5.19 2.70 12.17
C ALA A 56 6.33 3.41 12.91
N ASP A 57 7.49 3.53 12.25
CA ASP A 57 8.66 4.23 12.78
C ASP A 57 8.30 5.65 13.25
N GLY A 58 8.87 6.04 14.39
CA GLY A 58 8.57 7.33 15.03
C GLY A 58 7.16 7.44 15.62
N ALA A 59 6.43 6.32 15.74
CA ALA A 59 5.05 6.23 16.19
C ALA A 59 4.05 7.00 15.31
N TYR A 60 4.42 7.27 14.05
CA TYR A 60 3.48 7.83 13.08
C TYR A 60 2.52 6.75 12.58
N PRO A 61 1.26 7.08 12.27
CA PRO A 61 0.33 6.13 11.70
C PRO A 61 0.77 5.71 10.29
N ALA A 62 0.57 4.44 9.99
CA ALA A 62 0.82 3.84 8.69
C ALA A 62 -0.23 2.76 8.39
N VAL A 63 -0.30 2.36 7.13
CA VAL A 63 -1.20 1.31 6.65
C VAL A 63 -0.48 -0.04 6.64
N ASP A 64 -1.16 -1.07 7.13
CA ASP A 64 -0.77 -2.46 7.02
C ASP A 64 -1.93 -3.32 6.51
N PHE A 65 -1.84 -3.71 5.24
CA PHE A 65 -2.87 -4.52 4.56
C PHE A 65 -2.91 -5.98 5.03
N SER A 66 -2.00 -6.42 5.92
CA SER A 66 -2.13 -7.74 6.54
C SER A 66 -3.29 -7.81 7.54
N HIS A 67 -3.77 -6.67 8.03
CA HIS A 67 -4.89 -6.58 8.98
C HIS A 67 -6.26 -6.47 8.27
N GLY A 68 -6.29 -6.12 6.98
CA GLY A 68 -7.52 -5.91 6.23
C GLY A 68 -7.35 -4.95 5.06
N GLU A 69 -8.42 -4.25 4.71
CA GLU A 69 -8.47 -3.31 3.59
C GLU A 69 -8.90 -1.90 4.01
N CYS A 70 -8.64 -0.93 3.15
CA CYS A 70 -9.20 0.41 3.28
C CYS A 70 -10.54 0.48 2.53
N THR A 71 -11.62 0.75 3.26
CA THR A 71 -12.96 0.96 2.70
C THR A 71 -13.22 2.40 2.27
N PHE A 72 -12.23 3.28 2.42
CA PHE A 72 -12.34 4.73 2.16
C PHE A 72 -13.51 5.40 2.92
N CYS A 73 -13.85 4.91 4.11
CA CYS A 73 -14.93 5.45 4.93
C CYS A 73 -14.70 6.89 5.43
N GLY A 74 -13.46 7.36 5.46
CA GLY A 74 -13.12 8.72 5.87
C GLY A 74 -13.04 8.95 7.39
N GLU A 75 -13.30 7.93 8.23
CA GLU A 75 -13.29 8.09 9.69
C GLU A 75 -11.93 8.60 10.20
N CYS A 76 -10.81 8.13 9.63
CA CYS A 76 -9.47 8.62 9.99
C CYS A 76 -9.27 10.12 9.73
N VAL A 77 -9.86 10.66 8.66
CA VAL A 77 -9.82 12.09 8.33
C VAL A 77 -10.70 12.88 9.29
N SER A 78 -11.91 12.38 9.56
CA SER A 78 -12.86 13.04 10.46
C SER A 78 -12.32 13.25 11.88
N ARG A 79 -11.44 12.36 12.34
CA ARG A 79 -10.79 12.42 13.66
C ARG A 79 -9.45 13.13 13.66
N CYS A 80 -8.96 13.59 12.51
CA CYS A 80 -7.65 14.23 12.40
C CYS A 80 -7.73 15.73 12.71
N GLU A 81 -7.86 16.08 13.99
CA GLU A 81 -7.81 17.47 14.46
C GLU A 81 -6.59 18.28 13.97
N PRO A 82 -5.34 17.75 13.94
CA PRO A 82 -4.20 18.52 13.43
C PRO A 82 -4.20 18.69 11.91
N ALA A 83 -5.21 18.16 11.20
CA ALA A 83 -5.34 18.23 9.75
C ALA A 83 -4.09 17.74 9.00
N ALA A 84 -3.46 16.67 9.50
CA ALA A 84 -2.41 15.94 8.80
C ALA A 84 -2.97 15.00 7.70
N LEU A 85 -4.26 14.65 7.83
CA LEU A 85 -5.05 13.95 6.81
C LEU A 85 -6.14 14.90 6.32
N GLN A 86 -6.27 15.09 5.01
CA GLN A 86 -7.20 16.06 4.41
C GLN A 86 -7.84 15.53 3.14
N ARG A 87 -9.16 15.29 3.18
CA ARG A 87 -9.97 14.93 2.01
C ARG A 87 -10.59 16.21 1.43
N ALA A 88 -9.97 16.76 0.39
CA ALA A 88 -10.38 18.04 -0.22
C ALA A 88 -11.76 17.98 -0.88
N ALA A 89 -12.15 16.82 -1.41
CA ALA A 89 -13.44 16.56 -2.04
C ALA A 89 -13.83 15.08 -1.87
N GLU A 90 -15.11 14.73 -2.07
CA GLU A 90 -15.55 13.33 -1.95
C GLU A 90 -14.85 12.40 -2.96
N ASP A 91 -14.55 12.88 -4.16
CA ASP A 91 -13.85 12.13 -5.20
C ASP A 91 -12.32 12.25 -5.13
N ALA A 92 -11.78 12.99 -4.15
CA ALA A 92 -10.34 13.16 -4.00
C ALA A 92 -9.64 11.80 -3.80
N PRO A 93 -8.58 11.49 -4.56
CA PRO A 93 -7.88 10.23 -4.45
C PRO A 93 -7.30 10.07 -3.04
N ALA A 94 -7.55 8.93 -2.41
CA ALA A 94 -7.02 8.62 -1.08
C ALA A 94 -5.48 8.58 -1.07
N TRP A 95 -4.88 8.10 -2.14
CA TRP A 95 -3.44 7.97 -2.32
C TRP A 95 -3.17 7.56 -3.76
N ARG A 96 -1.89 7.33 -4.07
CA ARG A 96 -1.44 6.75 -5.34
C ARG A 96 -1.00 5.31 -5.20
N LEU A 97 -1.47 4.60 -4.17
CA LEU A 97 -1.16 3.19 -4.00
C LEU A 97 -1.86 2.34 -5.06
N GLN A 98 -1.15 1.35 -5.58
CA GLN A 98 -1.63 0.36 -6.54
C GLN A 98 -1.16 -1.04 -6.13
N ALA A 99 -1.95 -2.05 -6.46
CA ALA A 99 -1.56 -3.44 -6.29
C ALA A 99 -0.49 -3.83 -7.32
N HIS A 100 0.35 -4.80 -6.98
CA HIS A 100 1.30 -5.43 -7.89
C HIS A 100 1.25 -6.94 -7.65
N ILE A 101 1.17 -7.69 -8.74
CA ILE A 101 1.16 -9.16 -8.73
C ILE A 101 2.56 -9.63 -9.10
N GLY A 102 3.23 -10.29 -8.16
CA GLY A 102 4.58 -10.83 -8.34
C GLY A 102 4.59 -12.26 -8.88
N ASP A 103 5.80 -12.71 -9.21
CA ASP A 103 6.04 -13.95 -9.96
C ASP A 103 5.72 -15.23 -9.19
N THR A 104 5.56 -15.15 -7.86
CA THR A 104 5.12 -16.28 -7.01
C THR A 104 3.62 -16.57 -7.12
N CYS A 105 2.89 -15.89 -8.02
CA CYS A 105 1.48 -16.10 -8.24
C CYS A 105 1.16 -17.56 -8.65
N LEU A 106 0.24 -18.19 -7.91
CA LEU A 106 -0.22 -19.56 -8.18
C LEU A 106 -0.78 -19.73 -9.60
N ALA A 107 -1.57 -18.77 -10.08
CA ALA A 107 -2.12 -18.81 -11.44
C ALA A 107 -1.03 -18.76 -12.52
N MET A 108 0.02 -17.95 -12.32
CA MET A 108 1.18 -17.91 -13.20
C MET A 108 2.01 -19.20 -13.13
N SER A 109 1.90 -19.94 -12.01
CA SER A 109 2.49 -21.27 -11.81
C SER A 109 1.58 -22.43 -12.26
N GLY A 110 0.47 -22.15 -12.97
CA GLY A 110 -0.42 -23.17 -13.52
C GLY A 110 -1.43 -23.77 -12.53
N VAL A 111 -1.64 -23.14 -11.37
CA VAL A 111 -2.64 -23.56 -10.37
C VAL A 111 -3.86 -22.64 -10.43
N GLU A 112 -5.06 -23.22 -10.54
CA GLU A 112 -6.31 -22.43 -10.58
C GLU A 112 -6.50 -21.66 -9.27
N CYS A 113 -6.37 -20.33 -9.33
CA CYS A 113 -6.51 -19.43 -8.20
C CYS A 113 -7.00 -18.06 -8.69
N ARG A 114 -8.16 -17.61 -8.19
CA ARG A 114 -8.79 -16.33 -8.58
C ARG A 114 -9.09 -15.39 -7.42
N VAL A 115 -8.66 -15.76 -6.22
CA VAL A 115 -9.06 -15.11 -4.96
C VAL A 115 -8.83 -13.60 -4.96
N CYS A 116 -7.75 -13.11 -5.57
CA CYS A 116 -7.46 -11.68 -5.63
C CYS A 116 -8.40 -10.90 -6.56
N GLY A 117 -8.90 -11.54 -7.62
CA GLY A 117 -9.90 -10.95 -8.52
C GLY A 117 -11.27 -10.92 -7.87
N GLU A 118 -11.65 -11.99 -7.20
CA GLU A 118 -12.92 -12.09 -6.45
C GLU A 118 -12.95 -11.10 -5.28
N ALA A 119 -11.84 -10.93 -4.58
CA ALA A 119 -11.70 -9.98 -3.48
C ALA A 119 -11.56 -8.52 -3.95
N CYS A 120 -11.42 -8.22 -5.24
CA CYS A 120 -11.17 -6.85 -5.70
C CYS A 120 -12.49 -6.08 -5.91
N PRO A 121 -12.92 -5.19 -4.98
CA PRO A 121 -14.19 -4.46 -5.14
C PRO A 121 -14.17 -3.51 -6.33
N ALA A 122 -12.99 -3.00 -6.71
CA ALA A 122 -12.81 -2.11 -7.85
C ALA A 122 -12.84 -2.84 -9.21
N GLY A 123 -12.84 -4.18 -9.23
CA GLY A 123 -12.78 -4.95 -10.47
C GLY A 123 -11.49 -4.75 -11.29
N ALA A 124 -10.43 -4.27 -10.65
CA ALA A 124 -9.15 -3.94 -11.28
C ALA A 124 -8.35 -5.19 -11.69
N ILE A 125 -8.56 -6.34 -11.02
CA ILE A 125 -7.91 -7.60 -11.34
C ILE A 125 -8.91 -8.51 -12.06
N ARG A 126 -8.62 -8.85 -13.32
CA ARG A 126 -9.44 -9.77 -14.12
C ARG A 126 -8.62 -10.95 -14.60
N PHE A 127 -9.23 -12.13 -14.61
CA PHE A 127 -8.59 -13.34 -15.09
C PHE A 127 -8.90 -13.55 -16.58
N ARG A 128 -7.86 -13.57 -17.41
CA ARG A 128 -7.98 -13.77 -18.86
C ARG A 128 -7.85 -15.26 -19.19
N PRO A 129 -8.88 -15.90 -19.77
CA PRO A 129 -8.82 -17.30 -20.16
C PRO A 129 -7.69 -17.56 -21.17
N ARG A 130 -7.09 -18.75 -21.10
CA ARG A 130 -6.08 -19.22 -22.05
C ARG A 130 -6.42 -20.61 -22.53
N LEU A 131 -6.16 -20.90 -23.80
CA LEU A 131 -6.30 -22.24 -24.34
C LEU A 131 -5.29 -23.18 -23.67
N GLY A 132 -5.77 -24.31 -23.15
CA GLY A 132 -4.92 -25.36 -22.57
C GLY A 132 -4.23 -24.99 -21.26
N GLY A 133 -4.68 -23.97 -20.53
CA GLY A 133 -4.05 -23.57 -19.28
C GLY A 133 -4.97 -22.77 -18.34
N VAL A 134 -4.41 -22.43 -17.18
CA VAL A 134 -5.10 -21.61 -16.16
C VAL A 134 -5.23 -20.17 -16.64
N ALA A 135 -6.36 -19.54 -16.30
CA ALA A 135 -6.58 -18.13 -16.58
C ALA A 135 -5.57 -17.27 -15.81
N LEU A 136 -4.96 -16.28 -16.47
CA LEU A 136 -3.94 -15.44 -15.83
C LEU A 136 -4.54 -14.11 -15.35
N PRO A 137 -4.10 -13.60 -14.19
CA PRO A 137 -4.55 -12.30 -13.71
C PRO A 137 -3.97 -11.19 -14.59
N ALA A 138 -4.80 -10.21 -14.91
CA ALA A 138 -4.44 -8.96 -15.54
C ALA A 138 -4.94 -7.81 -14.65
N LEU A 139 -4.04 -6.94 -14.24
CA LEU A 139 -4.34 -5.76 -13.43
C LEU A 139 -4.48 -4.52 -14.33
N THR A 140 -5.60 -3.81 -14.19
CA THR A 140 -5.83 -2.49 -14.80
C THR A 140 -5.51 -1.41 -13.76
N LEU A 141 -4.41 -0.69 -13.96
CA LEU A 141 -3.87 0.26 -12.97
C LEU A 141 -4.79 1.45 -12.73
N GLU A 142 -5.50 1.89 -13.77
CA GLU A 142 -6.43 3.02 -13.74
C GLU A 142 -7.67 2.73 -12.88
N SER A 143 -8.06 1.46 -12.78
CA SER A 143 -9.17 1.02 -11.92
C SER A 143 -8.71 0.66 -10.50
N CYS A 144 -7.41 0.52 -10.26
CA CYS A 144 -6.88 0.16 -8.96
C CYS A 144 -6.82 1.39 -8.04
N ASN A 145 -7.66 1.41 -7.01
CA ASN A 145 -7.68 2.47 -6.00
C ASN A 145 -6.73 2.20 -4.80
N GLY A 146 -5.96 1.12 -4.83
CA GLY A 146 -5.02 0.77 -3.76
C GLY A 146 -5.66 0.37 -2.43
N CYS A 147 -6.93 -0.05 -2.39
CA CYS A 147 -7.62 -0.44 -1.15
C CYS A 147 -6.95 -1.61 -0.40
N GLY A 148 -6.18 -2.45 -1.10
CA GLY A 148 -5.48 -3.60 -0.51
C GLY A 148 -6.34 -4.83 -0.24
N ALA A 149 -7.62 -4.84 -0.64
CA ALA A 149 -8.53 -5.99 -0.53
C ALA A 149 -7.95 -7.33 -1.03
N CYS A 150 -7.13 -7.26 -2.07
CA CYS A 150 -6.51 -8.42 -2.69
C CYS A 150 -5.25 -8.95 -1.95
N PHE A 151 -4.70 -8.20 -0.99
CA PHE A 151 -3.43 -8.51 -0.32
C PHE A 151 -3.57 -9.70 0.64
N ALA A 152 -4.41 -9.56 1.68
CA ALA A 152 -4.53 -10.56 2.75
C ALA A 152 -5.06 -11.93 2.25
N PRO A 153 -6.01 -12.01 1.30
CA PRO A 153 -6.50 -13.29 0.78
C PRO A 153 -5.49 -14.05 -0.09
N CYS A 154 -4.37 -13.46 -0.48
CA CYS A 154 -3.38 -14.12 -1.34
C CYS A 154 -2.62 -15.22 -0.56
N PRO A 155 -2.82 -16.52 -0.86
CA PRO A 155 -2.28 -17.61 -0.04
C PRO A 155 -0.74 -17.72 -0.08
N VAL A 156 -0.13 -17.18 -1.14
CA VAL A 156 1.32 -17.21 -1.37
C VAL A 156 1.97 -15.83 -1.25
N ARG A 157 1.21 -14.81 -0.79
CA ARG A 157 1.68 -13.42 -0.65
C ARG A 157 2.36 -12.88 -1.91
N ALA A 158 1.85 -13.25 -3.08
CA ALA A 158 2.31 -12.74 -4.37
C ALA A 158 1.86 -11.29 -4.63
N ILE A 159 1.00 -10.73 -3.77
CA ILE A 159 0.46 -9.38 -3.95
C ILE A 159 1.18 -8.43 -3.00
N THR A 160 1.63 -7.30 -3.55
CA THR A 160 2.05 -6.13 -2.78
C THR A 160 1.18 -4.95 -3.16
N VAL A 161 1.08 -3.97 -2.26
CA VAL A 161 0.44 -2.69 -2.56
C VAL A 161 1.50 -1.64 -2.29
N LYS A 162 1.80 -0.77 -3.24
CA LYS A 162 2.84 0.27 -3.13
C LYS A 162 2.45 1.49 -3.97
N ALA A 163 3.13 2.63 -3.79
CA ALA A 163 2.90 3.79 -4.63
C ALA A 163 3.16 3.44 -6.11
N GLY A 164 2.24 3.82 -7.00
CA GLY A 164 2.34 3.59 -8.44
C GLY A 164 3.50 4.38 -9.05
N GLU A 165 4.22 3.76 -9.99
CA GLU A 165 5.46 4.27 -10.59
C GLU A 165 5.26 5.34 -11.69
N MET A 166 4.15 6.08 -11.71
CA MET A 166 3.90 7.12 -12.72
C MET A 166 4.79 8.38 -12.64
N ASP A 167 5.69 8.48 -11.66
CA ASP A 167 6.52 9.69 -11.43
C ASP A 167 7.95 9.63 -12.00
N MET A 168 8.38 8.54 -12.67
CA MET A 168 9.77 8.43 -13.14
C MET A 168 9.98 8.71 -14.63
N ALA A 169 8.92 8.80 -15.43
CA ALA A 169 9.01 8.99 -16.89
C ALA A 169 9.14 10.47 -17.34
N ILE A 170 9.11 11.46 -16.42
CA ILE A 170 9.21 12.89 -16.79
C ILE A 170 10.64 13.45 -16.59
N LYS A 171 11.60 12.68 -16.04
CA LYS A 171 12.97 13.16 -15.78
C LYS A 171 14.05 12.76 -16.81
N GLU A 172 13.71 12.08 -17.91
CA GLU A 172 14.65 11.71 -18.99
C GLU A 172 14.32 12.37 -20.35
N SER A 173 13.94 13.65 -20.32
CA SER A 173 13.93 14.50 -21.54
C SER A 173 14.27 15.93 -21.18
N THR A 174 15.53 16.16 -20.85
CA THR A 174 16.24 17.43 -21.06
C THR A 174 17.70 17.10 -21.33
#